data_AF-A0A7V9CC36-F1
#
_entry.id   AF-A0A7V9CC36-F1
#
_cell.length_a   1.000
_cell.length_b   1.000
_cell.length_c   1.000
_cell.angle_alpha   90.00
_cell.angle_beta   90.00
_cell.angle_gamma   90.00
#
_symmetry.space_group_name_H-M   'P 1'
#
loop_
_entity.id
_entity.type
_entity.pdbx_description
1 polymer ?
#
loop_
_entity_poly.entity_id
_entity_poly.type
_entity_poly.pdbx_seq_one_letter_code
_entity_poly.pdbx_strand_id
1 'polypeptide(L)'
;MDRIQPSERFHSNTRSLLVALTAAIAVGAAVAAAGPANADARPRAERAERVPGSYIVLYRRSLAAPGETTERLEREQRFRTKLRYGRALKGFAAKLSPGQVEQLREDPAVASVTPDRVVHALGSVPLLPGDSAPTGIRRIGAGTPSTSRQASSAAVAVLDTGIDLDHPDLN
;
A
#
# COMPACT_ATOMS: atom_id res chain seq x y z
N MET A 1 79.17 39.27 -50.50
CA MET A 1 78.62 40.16 -51.55
C MET A 1 77.28 40.65 -51.07
N ASP A 2 77.20 41.95 -50.79
CA ASP A 2 76.06 42.70 -50.24
C ASP A 2 74.73 42.51 -50.97
N ARG A 3 73.61 42.43 -50.22
CA ARG A 3 72.53 43.43 -50.30
C ARG A 3 71.52 43.34 -49.15
N ILE A 4 71.25 44.50 -48.58
CA ILE A 4 70.24 44.91 -47.58
C ILE A 4 68.81 44.69 -48.09
N GLN A 5 67.83 44.39 -47.21
CA GLN A 5 66.56 45.15 -46.99
C GLN A 5 65.72 44.55 -45.82
N PRO A 6 64.90 45.36 -45.09
CA PRO A 6 64.36 45.08 -43.75
C PRO A 6 62.84 44.80 -43.67
N SER A 7 62.38 44.66 -42.42
CA SER A 7 61.05 44.50 -41.79
C SER A 7 59.80 45.12 -42.45
N GLU A 8 58.62 44.51 -42.20
CA GLU A 8 57.33 45.07 -41.69
C GLU A 8 56.27 43.93 -41.74
N ARG A 9 55.66 43.45 -40.64
CA ARG A 9 54.49 43.91 -39.85
C ARG A 9 53.09 43.87 -40.52
N PHE A 10 52.14 43.42 -39.67
CA PHE A 10 50.71 43.80 -39.52
C PHE A 10 49.57 42.98 -40.19
N HIS A 11 48.84 42.30 -39.29
CA HIS A 11 47.40 41.96 -39.16
C HIS A 11 46.38 42.32 -40.24
N SER A 12 45.39 41.42 -40.46
CA SER A 12 43.94 41.73 -40.34
C SER A 12 43.03 40.52 -40.64
N ASN A 13 41.93 40.43 -39.88
CA ASN A 13 40.85 39.43 -39.90
C ASN A 13 39.90 39.55 -41.11
N THR A 14 39.29 38.44 -41.51
CA THR A 14 37.95 38.42 -42.11
C THR A 14 37.14 37.20 -41.62
N ARG A 15 35.91 37.48 -41.16
CA ARG A 15 34.87 36.50 -40.80
C ARG A 15 34.08 36.15 -42.06
N SER A 16 33.79 34.86 -42.27
CA SER A 16 32.67 34.40 -43.12
C SER A 16 32.08 33.12 -42.55
N LEU A 17 30.75 33.05 -42.59
CA LEU A 17 29.86 32.07 -41.97
C LEU A 17 29.24 31.18 -43.07
N LEU A 18 29.08 29.87 -42.83
CA LEU A 18 27.94 28.98 -43.14
C LEU A 18 28.31 27.54 -43.59
N VAL A 19 27.90 26.61 -42.73
CA VAL A 19 27.16 25.34 -42.99
C VAL A 19 27.80 24.23 -43.83
N ALA A 20 28.07 23.11 -43.16
CA ALA A 20 27.71 21.78 -43.65
C ALA A 20 27.43 20.83 -42.47
N LEU A 21 26.25 20.22 -42.51
CA LEU A 21 25.69 19.23 -41.60
C LEU A 21 26.27 17.85 -41.94
N THR A 22 26.96 17.19 -41.00
CA THR A 22 27.17 15.73 -41.03
C THR A 22 27.06 15.17 -39.61
N ALA A 23 26.02 14.39 -39.38
CA ALA A 23 25.80 13.60 -38.18
C ALA A 23 26.79 12.43 -38.11
N ALA A 24 27.42 12.24 -36.96
CA ALA A 24 28.09 11.00 -36.59
C ALA A 24 27.54 10.54 -35.24
N ILE A 25 26.85 9.41 -35.27
CA ILE A 25 26.26 8.71 -34.14
C ILE A 25 27.39 8.12 -33.29
N ALA A 26 27.53 8.57 -32.04
CA ALA A 26 28.34 7.91 -31.04
C ALA A 26 27.40 7.31 -29.98
N VAL A 27 27.21 5.99 -30.06
CA VAL A 27 26.54 5.18 -29.02
C VAL A 27 27.51 5.08 -27.84
N GLY A 28 27.31 5.91 -26.82
CA GLY A 28 27.98 5.79 -25.53
C GLY A 28 27.06 5.08 -24.54
N ALA A 29 27.40 3.84 -24.17
CA ALA A 29 26.68 3.07 -23.17
C ALA A 29 26.78 3.72 -21.78
N ALA A 30 25.71 4.38 -21.34
CA ALA A 30 25.58 4.80 -19.94
C ALA A 30 25.21 3.57 -19.10
N VAL A 31 26.19 3.05 -18.36
CA VAL A 31 25.94 2.03 -17.32
C VAL A 31 25.16 2.71 -16.20
N ALA A 32 23.85 2.50 -16.16
CA ALA A 32 23.04 2.91 -15.03
C ALA A 32 23.41 2.04 -13.82
N ALA A 33 24.12 2.63 -12.86
CA ALA A 33 24.33 2.01 -11.56
C ALA A 33 22.96 1.90 -10.85
N ALA A 34 22.33 0.74 -10.95
CA ALA A 34 21.21 0.38 -10.09
C ALA A 34 21.75 0.19 -8.67
N GLY A 35 21.69 1.25 -7.86
CA GLY A 35 21.94 1.15 -6.42
C GLY A 35 20.93 0.19 -5.78
N PRO A 36 21.29 -0.49 -4.66
CA PRO A 36 20.33 -1.36 -3.98
C PRO A 36 19.12 -0.52 -3.58
N ALA A 37 17.95 -0.91 -4.08
CA ALA A 37 16.69 -0.35 -3.61
C ALA A 37 16.65 -0.58 -2.11
N ASN A 38 16.71 0.50 -1.33
CA ASN A 38 16.49 0.45 0.11
C ASN A 38 15.09 -0.13 0.31
N ALA A 39 15.02 -1.43 0.58
CA ALA A 39 13.80 -2.05 1.04
C ALA A 39 13.47 -1.36 2.36
N ASP A 40 12.50 -0.44 2.33
CA ASP A 40 12.01 0.27 3.49
C ASP A 40 11.89 -0.74 4.65
N ALA A 41 12.48 -0.51 5.83
CA ALA A 41 12.47 -1.52 6.90
C ALA A 41 11.17 -1.49 7.73
N ARG A 42 10.23 -0.61 7.37
CA ARG A 42 8.98 -0.40 8.12
C ARG A 42 8.07 -1.62 8.08
N PRO A 43 7.33 -1.94 9.16
CA PRO A 43 6.32 -2.99 9.15
C PRO A 43 5.37 -2.86 7.95
N ARG A 44 4.95 -3.97 7.33
CA ARG A 44 4.07 -3.95 6.13
C ARG A 44 2.77 -3.15 6.37
N ALA A 45 2.26 -3.18 7.61
CA ALA A 45 1.11 -2.38 8.03
C ALA A 45 1.34 -0.86 7.92
N GLU A 46 2.58 -0.39 8.09
CA GLU A 46 2.91 1.04 7.93
C GLU A 46 3.04 1.43 6.45
N ARG A 47 3.39 0.48 5.59
CA ARG A 47 3.46 0.63 4.13
C ARG A 47 2.11 0.54 3.41
N ALA A 48 1.12 -0.10 4.02
CA ALA A 48 -0.21 -0.23 3.42
C ALA A 48 -0.81 1.15 3.10
N GLU A 49 -1.37 1.29 1.91
CA GLU A 49 -1.94 2.54 1.41
C GLU A 49 -3.03 3.05 2.37
N ARG A 50 -3.00 4.34 2.71
CA ARG A 50 -4.01 4.97 3.55
C ARG A 50 -5.19 5.38 2.70
N VAL A 51 -6.40 5.11 3.16
CA VAL A 51 -7.61 5.62 2.54
C VAL A 51 -7.77 7.10 2.92
N PRO A 52 -7.70 8.07 1.98
CA PRO A 52 -7.67 9.49 2.32
C PRO A 52 -8.87 9.92 3.17
N GLY A 53 -8.58 10.64 4.26
CA GLY A 53 -9.57 11.15 5.21
C GLY A 53 -10.33 10.08 5.99
N SER A 54 -10.05 8.78 5.82
CA SER A 54 -10.74 7.69 6.52
C SER A 54 -9.94 7.29 7.76
N TYR A 55 -10.63 7.20 8.90
CA TYR A 55 -10.01 6.90 10.18
C TYR A 55 -10.84 5.93 10.98
N ILE A 56 -10.13 5.14 11.77
CA ILE A 56 -10.65 4.26 12.80
C ILE A 56 -10.33 4.94 14.14
N VAL A 57 -11.37 5.18 14.94
CA VAL A 57 -11.28 5.78 16.27
C VAL A 57 -11.71 4.73 17.28
N LEU A 58 -10.83 4.41 18.22
CA LEU A 58 -11.13 3.46 19.30
C LEU A 58 -11.19 4.20 20.62
N TYR A 59 -12.21 3.88 21.40
CA TYR A 59 -12.36 4.38 22.76
C TYR A 59 -11.55 3.54 23.75
N ARG A 60 -11.31 4.11 24.93
CA ARG A 60 -10.79 3.34 26.06
C ARG A 60 -11.76 2.23 26.43
N ARG A 61 -11.21 1.07 26.80
CA ARG A 61 -12.00 -0.13 27.15
C ARG A 61 -12.99 0.13 28.30
N SER A 62 -12.62 1.00 29.24
CA SER A 62 -13.43 1.39 30.40
C SER A 62 -14.64 2.26 30.07
N LEU A 63 -14.76 2.81 28.86
CA LEU A 63 -15.88 3.67 28.50
C LEU A 63 -17.20 2.89 28.54
N ALA A 64 -18.15 3.32 29.37
CA ALA A 64 -19.41 2.60 29.60
C ALA A 64 -20.39 2.73 28.42
N ALA A 65 -20.57 3.95 27.90
CA ALA A 65 -21.58 4.28 26.88
C ALA A 65 -20.93 4.75 25.57
N PRO A 66 -20.38 3.85 24.74
CA PRO A 66 -19.72 4.24 23.49
C PRO A 66 -20.69 4.85 22.46
N GLY A 67 -21.96 4.45 22.46
CA GLY A 67 -22.99 4.99 21.56
C GLY A 67 -23.26 6.48 21.81
N GLU A 68 -23.62 6.83 23.05
CA GLU A 68 -23.88 8.21 23.48
C GLU A 68 -22.65 9.11 23.29
N THR A 69 -21.46 8.59 23.61
CA THR A 69 -20.19 9.31 23.41
C THR A 69 -19.98 9.62 21.93
N THR A 70 -20.27 8.66 21.04
CA THR A 70 -20.17 8.86 19.59
C THR A 70 -21.15 9.92 19.10
N GLU A 71 -22.39 9.88 19.56
CA GLU A 71 -23.42 10.85 19.17
C GLU A 71 -23.10 12.27 19.64
N ARG A 72 -22.53 12.41 20.84
CA ARG A 72 -22.01 13.68 21.34
C ARG A 72 -20.93 14.22 20.40
N LEU A 73 -19.92 13.41 20.10
CA LEU A 73 -18.79 13.80 19.25
C LEU A 73 -19.21 14.15 17.82
N GLU A 74 -20.14 13.38 17.22
CA GLU A 74 -20.68 13.68 15.89
C GLU A 74 -21.38 15.05 15.82
N ARG A 75 -22.06 15.46 16.90
CA ARG A 75 -22.70 16.78 16.99
C ARG A 75 -21.70 17.89 17.22
N GLU A 76 -20.82 17.73 18.20
CA GLU A 76 -19.84 18.75 18.61
C GLU A 76 -18.84 19.05 17.49
N GLN A 77 -18.32 18.01 16.83
CA GLN A 77 -17.28 18.15 15.81
C GLN A 77 -17.82 18.09 14.37
N ARG A 78 -19.14 17.93 14.20
CA ARG A 78 -19.84 17.94 12.91
C ARG A 78 -19.31 16.93 11.88
N PHE A 79 -19.17 15.66 12.30
CA PHE A 79 -18.91 14.54 11.39
C PHE A 79 -20.02 13.48 11.47
N ARG A 80 -19.93 12.46 10.61
CA ARG A 80 -20.79 11.28 10.64
C ARG A 80 -19.95 10.01 10.60
N THR A 81 -20.34 9.05 11.43
CA THR A 81 -19.76 7.72 11.48
C THR A 81 -20.27 6.87 10.33
N LYS A 82 -19.37 6.12 9.71
CA LYS A 82 -19.67 5.12 8.69
C LYS A 82 -20.01 3.77 9.32
N LEU A 83 -19.35 3.44 10.42
CA LEU A 83 -19.52 2.20 11.15
C LEU A 83 -19.25 2.43 12.64
N ARG A 84 -20.05 1.83 13.53
CA ARG A 84 -19.85 1.88 14.98
C ARG A 84 -19.47 0.49 15.49
N TYR A 85 -18.44 0.42 16.33
CA TYR A 85 -18.01 -0.79 17.03
C TYR A 85 -18.55 -0.77 18.46
N GLY A 86 -19.26 -1.83 18.85
CA GLY A 86 -19.82 -1.96 20.21
C GLY A 86 -19.79 -3.37 20.79
N ARG A 87 -19.07 -4.30 20.15
CA ARG A 87 -18.95 -5.70 20.58
C ARG A 87 -17.51 -5.97 21.03
N ALA A 88 -16.68 -6.54 20.16
CA ALA A 88 -15.28 -6.84 20.45
C ALA A 88 -14.43 -5.59 20.73
N LEU A 89 -14.79 -4.47 20.09
CA LEU A 89 -14.16 -3.16 20.25
C LEU A 89 -15.23 -2.09 20.49
N LYS A 90 -14.83 -0.99 21.13
CA LYS A 90 -15.64 0.22 21.33
C LYS A 90 -15.05 1.34 20.49
N GLY A 91 -15.82 1.93 19.58
CA GLY A 91 -15.31 2.98 18.71
C GLY A 91 -16.15 3.16 17.45
N PHE A 92 -15.56 3.77 16.43
CA PHE A 92 -16.20 3.98 15.14
C PHE A 92 -15.18 4.16 14.02
N ALA A 93 -15.65 4.06 12.77
CA ALA A 93 -14.94 4.53 11.59
C ALA A 93 -15.67 5.73 11.00
N ALA A 94 -14.93 6.74 10.55
CA ALA A 94 -15.51 7.97 9.99
C ALA A 94 -14.57 8.62 8.95
N LYS A 95 -15.14 9.52 8.15
CA LYS A 95 -14.36 10.49 7.39
C LYS A 95 -14.12 11.72 8.25
N LEU A 96 -12.85 12.09 8.45
CA LEU A 96 -12.43 13.16 9.35
C LEU A 96 -11.46 14.12 8.67
N SER A 97 -11.61 15.40 8.95
CA SER A 97 -10.63 16.43 8.61
C SER A 97 -9.42 16.36 9.55
N PRO A 98 -8.26 16.96 9.18
CA PRO A 98 -7.11 17.02 10.06
C PRO A 98 -7.42 17.63 11.44
N GLY A 99 -8.19 18.72 11.48
CA GLY A 99 -8.57 19.36 12.75
C GLY A 99 -9.49 18.49 13.62
N GLN A 100 -10.40 17.72 13.02
CA GLN A 100 -11.23 16.75 13.76
C GLN A 100 -10.38 15.61 14.34
N VAL A 101 -9.37 15.15 13.60
CA VAL A 101 -8.43 14.12 14.08
C VAL A 101 -7.64 14.60 15.28
N GLU A 102 -7.17 15.86 15.27
CA GLU A 102 -6.47 16.47 16.41
C GLU A 102 -7.38 16.56 17.63
N GLN A 103 -8.59 17.11 17.47
CA GLN A 103 -9.57 17.20 18.56
C GLN A 103 -9.93 15.83 19.15
N LEU A 104 -10.09 14.80 18.32
CA LEU A 104 -10.38 13.44 18.79
C LEU A 104 -9.19 12.80 19.51
N ARG A 105 -7.95 13.15 19.17
CA ARG A 105 -6.76 12.66 19.89
C ARG A 105 -6.64 13.25 21.29
N GLU A 106 -7.22 14.43 21.49
CA GLU A 106 -7.24 15.11 22.79
C GLU A 106 -8.44 14.68 23.66
N ASP A 107 -9.48 14.05 23.10
CA ASP A 107 -10.62 13.58 23.88
C ASP A 107 -10.21 12.44 24.84
N PRO A 108 -10.46 12.58 26.16
CA PRO A 108 -10.00 11.61 27.16
C PRO A 108 -10.66 10.23 27.04
N ALA A 109 -11.83 10.13 26.40
CA ALA A 109 -12.50 8.87 26.13
C ALA A 109 -11.87 8.11 24.96
N VAL A 110 -11.11 8.79 24.10
CA VAL A 110 -10.44 8.19 22.93
C VAL A 110 -9.11 7.55 23.36
N ALA A 111 -8.88 6.32 22.91
CA ALA A 111 -7.64 5.59 23.10
C ALA A 111 -6.70 5.72 21.90
N SER A 112 -7.24 5.77 20.68
CA SER A 112 -6.45 5.91 19.46
C SER A 112 -7.26 6.45 18.29
N VAL A 113 -6.60 7.23 17.42
CA VAL A 113 -7.10 7.66 16.11
C VAL A 113 -6.10 7.24 15.04
N THR A 114 -6.45 6.24 14.24
CA THR A 114 -5.55 5.63 13.25
C THR A 114 -6.12 5.75 11.84
N PRO A 115 -5.30 6.06 10.82
CA PRO A 115 -5.76 6.02 9.43
C PRO A 115 -6.26 4.63 9.06
N ASP A 116 -7.37 4.59 8.34
CA ASP A 116 -7.86 3.39 7.67
C ASP A 116 -6.96 3.05 6.48
N ARG A 117 -6.75 1.77 6.21
CA ARG A 117 -5.73 1.28 5.27
C ARG A 117 -6.26 0.16 4.40
N VAL A 118 -5.78 0.13 3.17
CA VAL A 118 -6.09 -0.93 2.21
C VAL A 118 -5.27 -2.17 2.56
N VAL A 119 -5.95 -3.31 2.60
CA VAL A 119 -5.33 -4.64 2.73
C VAL A 119 -5.77 -5.52 1.57
N HIS A 120 -4.89 -6.42 1.14
CA HIS A 120 -5.15 -7.34 0.03
C HIS A 120 -4.95 -8.78 0.49
N ALA A 121 -5.78 -9.68 -0.03
CA ALA A 121 -5.58 -11.12 0.12
C ALA A 121 -4.22 -11.52 -0.46
N LEU A 122 -3.58 -12.50 0.17
CA LEU A 122 -2.30 -13.03 -0.30
C LEU A 122 -2.59 -14.20 -1.24
N GLY A 123 -2.37 -13.96 -2.54
CA GLY A 123 -2.36 -14.91 -3.66
C GLY A 123 -3.08 -16.25 -3.50
N SER A 124 -4.10 -16.49 -4.32
CA SER A 124 -4.70 -17.80 -4.52
C SER A 124 -3.99 -18.57 -5.65
N VAL A 125 -3.80 -19.87 -5.48
CA VAL A 125 -3.32 -20.77 -6.55
C VAL A 125 -4.51 -21.58 -7.06
N PRO A 126 -4.81 -21.58 -8.38
CA PRO A 126 -5.85 -22.44 -8.93
C PRO A 126 -5.51 -23.92 -8.73
N LEU A 127 -6.49 -24.72 -8.33
CA LEU A 127 -6.39 -26.18 -8.41
C LEU A 127 -6.49 -26.62 -9.88
N LEU A 128 -5.74 -27.65 -10.25
CA LEU A 128 -5.83 -28.23 -11.59
C LEU A 128 -6.99 -29.25 -11.64
N PRO A 129 -7.66 -29.42 -12.79
CA PRO A 129 -8.68 -30.45 -12.94
C PRO A 129 -8.11 -31.85 -12.62
N GLY A 130 -8.67 -32.54 -11.63
CA GLY A 130 -8.27 -33.89 -11.22
C GLY A 130 -7.47 -34.00 -9.91
N ASP A 131 -7.27 -32.89 -9.19
CA ASP A 131 -6.60 -32.92 -7.89
C ASP A 131 -7.44 -33.67 -6.83
N SER A 132 -6.86 -34.70 -6.21
CA SER A 132 -7.37 -35.32 -4.97
C SER A 132 -6.62 -34.73 -3.77
N ALA A 133 -7.24 -34.79 -2.58
CA ALA A 133 -6.79 -34.20 -1.30
C ALA A 133 -5.37 -33.61 -1.37
N PRO A 134 -5.22 -32.27 -1.50
CA PRO A 134 -3.93 -31.64 -1.78
C PRO A 134 -2.86 -32.20 -0.85
N THR A 135 -1.64 -32.40 -1.35
CA THR A 135 -0.56 -33.07 -0.60
C THR A 135 -0.35 -32.50 0.82
N GLY A 136 -0.67 -31.21 1.03
CA GLY A 136 -0.72 -30.58 2.35
C GLY A 136 -1.71 -31.20 3.33
N ILE A 137 -2.94 -31.53 2.91
CA ILE A 137 -3.97 -32.19 3.75
C ILE A 137 -3.52 -33.58 4.20
N ARG A 138 -2.92 -34.34 3.28
CA ARG A 138 -2.33 -35.66 3.58
C ARG A 138 -1.14 -35.54 4.53
N ARG A 139 -0.29 -34.52 4.34
CA ARG A 139 0.90 -34.29 5.17
C ARG A 139 0.56 -33.99 6.63
N ILE A 140 -0.54 -33.26 6.89
CA ILE A 140 -0.99 -32.95 8.25
C ILE A 140 -1.87 -34.03 8.88
N GLY A 141 -2.09 -35.16 8.19
CA GLY A 141 -2.87 -36.29 8.72
C GLY A 141 -4.38 -36.03 8.82
N ALA A 142 -4.91 -35.04 8.11
CA ALA A 142 -6.34 -34.70 8.12
C ALA A 142 -7.20 -35.65 7.25
N GLY A 143 -6.58 -36.51 6.45
CA GLY A 143 -7.23 -37.54 5.64
C GLY A 143 -6.22 -38.48 4.95
N THR A 144 -6.73 -39.58 4.38
CA THR A 144 -5.99 -40.50 3.50
C THR A 144 -6.42 -40.28 2.03
N PRO A 145 -5.81 -40.97 1.05
CA PRO A 145 -6.26 -40.87 -0.34
C PRO A 145 -7.73 -41.27 -0.59
N SER A 146 -8.34 -42.04 0.32
CA SER A 146 -9.70 -42.58 0.14
C SER A 146 -10.63 -42.33 1.32
N THR A 147 -10.15 -41.75 2.42
CA THR A 147 -10.96 -41.52 3.63
C THR A 147 -10.68 -40.16 4.25
N SER A 148 -11.75 -39.47 4.63
CA SER A 148 -11.72 -38.23 5.42
C SER A 148 -12.46 -38.44 6.73
N ARG A 149 -12.31 -37.50 7.67
CA ARG A 149 -13.12 -37.50 8.89
C ARG A 149 -14.52 -36.95 8.60
N GLN A 150 -15.47 -37.34 9.43
CA GLN A 150 -16.82 -36.80 9.40
C GLN A 150 -16.81 -35.27 9.55
N ALA A 151 -17.84 -34.62 9.00
CA ALA A 151 -18.01 -33.18 9.10
C ALA A 151 -18.03 -32.73 10.57
N SER A 152 -17.31 -31.65 10.87
CA SER A 152 -17.33 -31.03 12.20
C SER A 152 -18.58 -30.15 12.36
N SER A 153 -19.09 -30.04 13.59
CA SER A 153 -20.06 -29.02 13.96
C SER A 153 -19.42 -27.67 14.33
N ALA A 154 -18.09 -27.59 14.30
CA ALA A 154 -17.37 -26.36 14.59
C ALA A 154 -17.61 -25.32 13.49
N ALA A 155 -17.97 -24.10 13.88
CA ALA A 155 -18.03 -22.97 12.97
C ALA A 155 -16.62 -22.44 12.69
N VAL A 156 -16.30 -22.23 11.42
CA VAL A 156 -15.04 -21.63 10.98
C VAL A 156 -15.33 -20.30 10.29
N ALA A 157 -14.73 -19.21 10.76
CA ALA A 157 -14.83 -17.90 10.12
C ALA A 157 -13.60 -17.65 9.25
N VAL A 158 -13.82 -17.47 7.94
CA VAL A 158 -12.78 -17.13 6.97
C VAL A 158 -12.95 -15.66 6.56
N LEU A 159 -11.94 -14.84 6.84
CA LEU A 159 -11.91 -13.42 6.47
C LEU A 159 -11.10 -13.28 5.17
N ASP A 160 -11.79 -13.35 4.04
CA ASP A 160 -11.19 -13.28 2.70
C ASP A 160 -12.07 -12.44 1.76
N THR A 161 -11.86 -12.54 0.44
CA THR A 161 -12.60 -11.80 -0.58
C THR A 161 -14.05 -12.26 -0.76
N GLY A 162 -14.46 -13.36 -0.11
CA GLY A 162 -15.78 -13.98 -0.26
C GLY A 162 -15.67 -15.47 -0.56
N ILE A 163 -16.82 -16.09 -0.81
CA ILE A 163 -16.97 -17.50 -1.20
C ILE A 163 -17.99 -17.59 -2.34
N ASP A 164 -17.78 -18.53 -3.25
CA ASP A 164 -18.80 -18.91 -4.24
C ASP A 164 -19.82 -19.84 -3.57
N LEU A 165 -21.05 -19.36 -3.40
CA LEU A 165 -22.13 -20.10 -2.74
C LEU A 165 -22.77 -21.16 -3.65
N ASP A 166 -22.51 -21.12 -4.95
CA ASP A 166 -23.05 -22.08 -5.92
C ASP A 166 -22.03 -23.19 -6.27
N HIS A 167 -20.87 -23.21 -5.60
CA HIS A 167 -19.81 -24.18 -5.88
C HIS A 167 -20.22 -25.59 -5.40
N PRO A 168 -20.17 -26.63 -6.27
CA PRO A 168 -20.71 -27.96 -5.96
C PRO A 168 -20.01 -28.69 -4.81
N ASP A 169 -18.75 -28.32 -4.54
CA ASP A 169 -17.95 -28.88 -3.44
C ASP A 169 -17.95 -28.01 -2.16
N LEU A 170 -18.77 -26.95 -2.11
CA LEU A 170 -18.96 -26.09 -0.92
C LEU A 170 -20.45 -26.06 -0.54
N ASN A 171 -20.74 -25.83 0.74
CA ASN A 171 -22.06 -26.07 1.35
C ASN A 171 -22.53 -24.93 2.25
#